data_AF-A0A7J8QIJ0-F1
#
_entry.id   AF-A0A7J8QIJ0-F1
#
_cell.length_a   1.000
_cell.length_b   1.000
_cell.length_c   1.000
_cell.angle_alpha   90.00
_cell.angle_beta   90.00
_cell.angle_gamma   90.00
#
_symmetry.space_group_name_H-M   'P 1'
#
loop_
_entity.id
_entity.type
_entity.pdbx_description
1 polymer ?
#
loop_
_entity_poly.entity_id
_entity_poly.type
_entity_poly.pdbx_seq_one_letter_code
_entity_poly.pdbx_strand_id
1 'polypeptide(L)'
;MGELDSKPFLEAMKRRYNEELAEERASEVCSLWEEYLKDPDWHPFKRIKLEGGEEYQEVIDDEDEKLRDLTDQMGIEAYKSVTSAIKEINEYNPSGRYIISELWNYGEGRKATLKEGVTFLLKLWDNAKRKRGMT
;
A
#
# COMPACT_ATOMS: atom_id res chain seq x y z
N MET A 1 -2.54 -4.68 1.96
CA MET A 1 -1.72 -4.62 0.75
C MET A 1 -2.48 -3.89 -0.33
N GLY A 2 -1.88 -2.84 -0.89
CA GLY A 2 -2.45 -1.98 -1.91
C GLY A 2 -3.24 -0.78 -1.40
N GLU A 3 -3.28 -0.57 -0.07
CA GLU A 3 -3.94 0.59 0.52
C GLU A 3 -3.02 1.81 0.40
N LEU A 4 -3.59 2.96 0.01
CA LEU A 4 -2.85 4.20 -0.10
C LEU A 4 -2.69 4.85 1.28
N ASP A 5 -1.46 5.14 1.70
CA ASP A 5 -1.24 5.95 2.89
C ASP A 5 -1.55 7.41 2.57
N SER A 6 -2.57 7.96 3.23
CA SER A 6 -3.04 9.33 3.08
C SER A 6 -2.19 10.35 3.83
N LYS A 7 -1.37 9.91 4.80
CA LYS A 7 -0.59 10.80 5.65
C LYS A 7 0.37 11.70 4.86
N PRO A 8 1.12 11.22 3.84
CA PRO A 8 1.97 12.08 3.03
C PRO A 8 1.22 13.20 2.31
N PHE A 9 -0.01 12.94 1.86
CA PHE A 9 -0.86 13.95 1.21
C PHE A 9 -1.30 15.02 2.22
N LEU A 10 -1.71 14.60 3.42
CA LEU A 10 -2.06 15.54 4.49
C LEU A 10 -0.87 16.43 4.88
N GLU A 11 0.31 15.86 5.05
CA GLU A 11 1.52 16.62 5.36
C GLU A 11 1.92 17.58 4.23
N ALA A 12 1.70 17.21 2.97
CA ALA A 12 1.89 18.12 1.84
C ALA A 12 0.87 19.29 1.87
N MET A 13 -0.40 19.01 2.16
CA MET A 13 -1.45 20.03 2.21
C MET A 13 -1.30 21.00 3.39
N LYS A 14 -0.87 20.51 4.57
CA LYS A 14 -0.62 21.34 5.75
C LYS A 14 0.45 22.41 5.54
N ARG A 15 1.32 22.26 4.54
CA ARG A 15 2.31 23.29 4.15
C ARG A 15 1.70 24.45 3.37
N ARG A 16 0.49 24.27 2.82
CA ARG A 16 -0.17 25.23 1.92
C ARG A 16 -1.46 25.80 2.50
N TYR A 17 -2.14 25.04 3.36
CA TYR A 17 -3.47 25.36 3.86
C TYR A 17 -3.52 25.32 5.40
N ASN A 18 -4.59 25.88 5.97
CA ASN A 18 -4.92 25.65 7.37
C ASN A 18 -5.37 24.19 7.59
N GLU A 19 -5.51 23.77 8.85
CA GLU A 19 -5.77 22.36 9.19
C GLU A 19 -7.04 21.79 8.55
N GLU A 20 -8.18 22.48 8.67
CA GLU A 20 -9.47 22.05 8.11
C GLU A 20 -9.42 21.92 6.58
N LEU A 21 -8.91 22.95 5.90
CA LEU A 21 -8.75 22.90 4.44
C LEU A 21 -7.70 21.87 4.01
N ALA A 22 -6.65 21.64 4.81
CA ALA A 22 -5.64 20.65 4.49
C ALA A 22 -6.20 19.23 4.53
N GLU A 23 -7.05 18.93 5.51
CA GLU A 23 -7.74 17.65 5.61
C GLU A 23 -8.69 17.41 4.44
N GLU A 24 -9.55 18.38 4.13
CA GLU A 24 -10.47 18.31 2.98
C GLU A 24 -9.71 18.05 1.68
N ARG A 25 -8.68 18.87 1.40
CA ARG A 25 -7.88 18.76 0.17
C ARG A 25 -7.08 17.47 0.09
N ALA A 26 -6.52 17.02 1.21
CA ALA A 26 -5.80 15.75 1.24
C ALA A 26 -6.75 14.58 0.94
N SER A 27 -7.97 14.60 1.49
CA SER A 27 -8.99 13.59 1.21
C SER A 27 -9.38 13.56 -0.26
N GLU A 28 -9.65 14.72 -0.87
CA GLU A 28 -10.00 14.82 -2.30
C GLU A 28 -8.91 14.19 -3.18
N VAL A 29 -7.65 14.54 -2.91
CA VAL A 29 -6.52 14.03 -3.70
C VAL A 29 -6.27 12.55 -3.43
N CYS A 30 -6.36 12.08 -2.18
CA CYS A 30 -6.21 10.66 -1.88
C CYS A 30 -7.27 9.83 -2.62
N SER A 31 -8.53 10.26 -2.60
CA SER A 31 -9.61 9.58 -3.34
C SER A 31 -9.34 9.55 -4.85
N LEU A 32 -8.83 10.64 -5.43
CA LEU A 32 -8.43 10.64 -6.85
C LEU A 32 -7.36 9.58 -7.15
N TRP A 33 -6.34 9.49 -6.29
CA TRP A 33 -5.26 8.52 -6.45
C TRP A 33 -5.72 7.09 -6.22
N GLU A 34 -6.62 6.85 -5.27
CA GLU A 34 -7.27 5.55 -5.08
C GLU A 34 -8.03 5.11 -6.34
N GLU A 35 -8.70 6.03 -7.04
CA GLU A 35 -9.37 5.71 -8.30
C GLU A 35 -8.36 5.41 -9.43
N TYR A 36 -7.26 6.15 -9.52
CA TYR A 36 -6.18 5.78 -10.46
C TYR A 36 -5.60 4.40 -10.14
N LEU A 37 -5.36 4.07 -8.87
CA LEU A 37 -4.85 2.76 -8.46
C LEU A 37 -5.81 1.61 -8.81
N LYS A 38 -7.11 1.87 -8.89
CA LYS A 38 -8.15 0.91 -9.29
C LYS A 38 -8.28 0.77 -10.80
N ASP A 39 -7.76 1.72 -11.58
CA ASP A 39 -7.83 1.72 -13.03
C ASP A 39 -6.93 0.63 -13.62
N PRO A 40 -7.49 -0.40 -14.30
CA PRO A 40 -6.69 -1.43 -14.93
C PRO A 40 -5.91 -0.93 -16.17
N ASP A 41 -6.34 0.18 -16.78
CA ASP A 41 -5.68 0.75 -17.96
C ASP A 41 -4.43 1.58 -17.57
N TRP A 42 -4.31 1.98 -16.30
CA TRP A 42 -3.12 2.64 -15.80
C TRP A 42 -2.12 1.61 -15.23
N HIS A 43 -0.99 1.47 -15.93
CA HIS A 43 0.10 0.56 -15.57
C HIS A 43 1.46 1.28 -15.72
N PRO A 44 1.86 2.10 -14.72
CA PRO A 44 3.06 2.94 -14.76
C PRO A 44 4.34 2.12 -14.51
N PHE A 45 4.54 1.08 -15.30
CA PHE A 45 5.66 0.16 -15.18
C PHE A 45 6.36 -0.04 -16.52
N LYS A 46 7.69 -0.18 -16.45
CA LYS A 46 8.54 -0.51 -17.59
C LYS A 46 9.36 -1.76 -17.30
N ARG A 47 9.75 -2.45 -18.37
CA ARG A 47 10.63 -3.61 -18.30
C ARG A 47 12.08 -3.19 -18.49
N ILE A 48 12.92 -3.52 -17.53
CA ILE A 48 14.38 -3.34 -17.60
C ILE A 48 15.06 -4.71 -17.72
N LYS A 49 16.16 -4.78 -18.46
CA LYS A 49 16.93 -6.02 -18.64
C LYS A 49 17.89 -6.20 -17.48
N LEU A 50 17.95 -7.40 -16.90
CA LEU A 50 18.89 -7.72 -15.83
C LEU A 50 20.30 -7.98 -16.36
N GLU A 51 21.30 -7.69 -15.53
CA GLU A 51 22.71 -7.89 -15.84
C GLU A 51 23.00 -9.40 -15.97
N GLY A 52 23.49 -9.85 -17.13
CA GLY A 52 23.72 -11.28 -17.42
C GLY A 52 22.84 -11.88 -18.53
N GLY A 53 21.77 -11.19 -18.93
CA GLY A 53 21.04 -11.44 -20.18
C GLY A 53 19.95 -12.52 -20.13
N GLU A 54 18.83 -12.19 -20.78
CA GLU A 54 17.55 -12.90 -20.96
C GLU A 54 16.44 -12.61 -19.93
N GLU A 55 16.78 -12.30 -18.68
CA GLU A 55 15.77 -11.93 -17.68
C GLU A 55 15.42 -10.43 -17.71
N TYR A 56 14.14 -10.14 -17.46
CA TYR A 56 13.60 -8.78 -17.37
C TYR A 56 12.91 -8.60 -16.01
N GLN A 57 13.07 -7.42 -15.43
CA GLN A 57 12.36 -7.00 -14.23
C GLN A 57 11.39 -5.87 -14.58
N GLU A 58 10.19 -5.93 -14.02
CA GLU A 58 9.24 -4.82 -14.07
C GLU A 58 9.55 -3.83 -12.94
N VAL A 59 9.75 -2.57 -13.29
CA VAL A 59 10.02 -1.47 -12.36
C VAL A 59 9.09 -0.30 -12.66
N ILE A 60 8.90 0.59 -11.68
CA ILE A 60 8.12 1.81 -11.89
C ILE A 60 8.74 2.63 -13.02
N ASP A 61 7.89 3.18 -13.89
CA ASP A 61 8.31 4.16 -14.86
C ASP A 61 8.27 5.57 -14.26
N ASP A 62 9.43 6.08 -13.86
CA ASP A 62 9.56 7.45 -13.32
C ASP A 62 9.20 8.55 -14.32
N GLU A 63 9.08 8.22 -15.62
CA GLU A 63 8.62 9.14 -16.66
C GLU A 63 7.09 9.15 -16.84
N ASP A 64 6.34 8.34 -16.07
CA ASP A 64 4.88 8.37 -16.08
C ASP A 64 4.38 9.78 -15.71
N GLU A 65 3.51 10.33 -16.56
CA GLU A 65 3.01 11.70 -16.45
C GLU A 65 2.32 11.95 -15.11
N LYS A 66 1.45 11.03 -14.65
CA LYS A 66 0.73 11.19 -13.39
C LYS A 66 1.69 11.14 -12.20
N LEU A 67 2.67 10.23 -12.20
CA LEU A 67 3.66 10.11 -11.11
C LEU A 67 4.59 11.33 -11.04
N ARG A 68 4.96 11.91 -12.18
CA ARG A 68 5.71 13.17 -12.23
C ARG A 68 4.89 14.33 -11.66
N ASP A 69 3.65 14.47 -12.11
CA ASP A 69 2.72 15.47 -11.60
C ASP A 69 2.49 15.34 -10.08
N LEU A 70 2.35 14.10 -9.58
CA LEU A 70 2.27 13.83 -8.15
C LEU A 70 3.48 14.35 -7.38
N THR A 71 4.67 14.09 -7.92
CA THR A 71 5.93 14.49 -7.29
C THR A 71 6.05 16.01 -7.24
N ASP A 72 5.69 16.69 -8.32
CA ASP A 72 5.71 18.15 -8.40
C ASP A 72 4.67 18.79 -7.46
N GLN A 73 3.47 18.19 -7.37
CA GLN A 73 2.38 18.74 -6.59
C GLN A 73 2.46 18.41 -5.09
N MET A 74 2.87 17.19 -4.73
CA MET A 74 2.80 16.65 -3.36
C MET A 74 4.15 16.24 -2.77
N GLY A 75 5.18 16.13 -3.61
CA GLY A 75 6.52 15.75 -3.19
C GLY A 75 6.76 14.24 -3.13
N ILE A 76 8.01 13.90 -2.83
CA ILE A 76 8.53 12.52 -2.93
C ILE A 76 7.85 11.52 -2.00
N GLU A 77 7.34 11.95 -0.85
CA GLU A 77 6.69 11.03 0.10
C GLU A 77 5.32 10.57 -0.39
N ALA A 78 4.57 11.42 -1.09
CA ALA A 78 3.32 11.03 -1.74
C ALA A 78 3.58 10.08 -2.92
N TYR A 79 4.62 10.38 -3.72
CA TYR A 79 5.10 9.46 -4.77
C TYR A 79 5.45 8.08 -4.21
N LYS A 80 6.19 8.00 -3.09
CA LYS A 80 6.53 6.73 -2.44
C LYS A 80 5.29 5.98 -1.96
N SER A 81 4.31 6.68 -1.41
CA SER A 81 3.04 6.09 -0.97
C SER A 81 2.31 5.43 -2.14
N VAL A 82 2.08 6.18 -3.22
CA VAL A 82 1.40 5.67 -4.42
C VAL A 82 2.15 4.51 -5.07
N THR A 83 3.47 4.65 -5.25
CA THR A 83 4.28 3.61 -5.90
C THR A 83 4.42 2.34 -5.06
N SER A 84 4.35 2.45 -3.73
CA SER A 84 4.27 1.28 -2.84
C SER A 84 2.92 0.59 -2.97
N ALA A 85 1.82 1.37 -2.92
CA ALA A 85 0.47 0.84 -3.06
C ALA A 85 0.28 0.10 -4.41
N ILE A 86 0.69 0.68 -5.54
CA ILE A 86 0.50 0.04 -6.85
C ILE A 86 1.39 -1.20 -7.03
N LYS A 87 2.58 -1.24 -6.44
CA LYS A 87 3.43 -2.45 -6.41
C LYS A 87 2.73 -3.58 -5.65
N GLU A 88 2.19 -3.27 -4.49
CA GLU A 88 1.43 -4.23 -3.68
C GLU A 88 0.18 -4.71 -4.43
N ILE A 89 -0.55 -3.82 -5.11
CA ILE A 89 -1.70 -4.21 -5.94
C ILE A 89 -1.27 -5.18 -7.04
N ASN A 90 -0.16 -4.90 -7.74
CA ASN A 90 0.34 -5.78 -8.80
C ASN A 90 0.82 -7.14 -8.27
N GLU A 91 1.37 -7.19 -7.07
CA GLU A 91 1.80 -8.45 -6.45
C GLU A 91 0.61 -9.30 -5.98
N TYR A 92 -0.40 -8.68 -5.38
CA TYR A 92 -1.47 -9.38 -4.68
C TYR A 92 -2.74 -9.58 -5.52
N ASN A 93 -3.11 -8.61 -6.34
CA ASN A 93 -4.35 -8.63 -7.12
C ASN A 93 -4.23 -7.81 -8.42
N PRO A 94 -3.33 -8.20 -9.35
CA PRO A 94 -3.04 -7.39 -10.53
C PRO A 94 -4.28 -7.15 -11.41
N SER A 95 -5.13 -8.16 -11.57
CA SER A 95 -6.34 -8.06 -12.40
C SER A 95 -7.52 -7.39 -11.69
N GLY A 96 -7.70 -7.65 -10.39
CA GLY A 96 -8.86 -7.15 -9.66
C GLY A 96 -8.67 -5.74 -9.08
N ARG A 97 -7.42 -5.30 -8.88
CA ARG A 97 -7.05 -3.96 -8.37
C ARG A 97 -7.70 -3.57 -7.01
N TYR A 98 -8.31 -4.50 -6.29
CA TYR A 98 -8.83 -4.27 -4.94
C TYR A 98 -7.78 -4.56 -3.87
N ILE A 99 -7.81 -3.79 -2.78
CA ILE A 99 -6.96 -4.01 -1.61
C ILE A 99 -7.17 -5.41 -1.02
N ILE A 100 -6.07 -6.04 -0.61
CA ILE A 100 -6.09 -7.35 0.04
C ILE A 100 -5.66 -7.19 1.51
N SER A 101 -6.52 -7.66 2.41
CA SER A 101 -6.21 -7.76 3.84
C SER A 101 -5.19 -8.87 4.08
N GLU A 102 -4.15 -8.56 4.84
CA GLU A 102 -3.09 -9.50 5.19
C GLU A 102 -2.94 -9.60 6.71
N LEU A 103 -2.58 -10.79 7.19
CA LEU A 103 -2.27 -10.96 8.61
C LEU A 103 -0.90 -10.34 8.89
N TRP A 104 -0.84 -9.38 9.81
CA TRP A 104 0.39 -8.66 10.12
C TRP A 104 0.95 -9.05 11.49
N ASN A 105 2.25 -9.32 11.56
CA ASN A 105 2.96 -9.45 12.82
C ASN A 105 3.57 -8.09 13.19
N TYR A 106 2.86 -7.35 14.04
CA TYR A 106 3.30 -6.02 14.51
C TYR A 106 4.62 -6.04 15.28
N GLY A 107 4.92 -7.14 15.99
CA GLY A 107 6.18 -7.26 16.73
C GLY A 107 7.39 -7.41 15.80
N GLU A 108 7.18 -8.03 14.65
CA GLU A 108 8.24 -8.30 13.65
C GLU A 108 8.23 -7.28 12.50
N GLY A 109 7.22 -6.41 12.42
CA GLY A 109 7.08 -5.40 11.36
C GLY A 109 6.93 -6.01 9.96
N ARG A 110 6.33 -7.20 9.84
CA ARG A 110 6.15 -7.90 8.56
C ARG A 110 4.86 -8.72 8.52
N LYS A 111 4.50 -9.22 7.34
CA LYS A 111 3.44 -10.22 7.17
C LYS A 111 3.69 -11.40 8.11
N ALA A 112 2.63 -11.78 8.83
CA ALA A 112 2.63 -12.94 9.69
C ALA A 112 2.68 -14.21 8.84
N THR A 113 3.51 -15.16 9.28
CA THR A 113 3.55 -16.49 8.71
C THR A 113 2.33 -17.30 9.13
N LEU A 114 2.00 -18.33 8.35
CA LEU A 114 0.93 -19.27 8.71
C LEU A 114 1.16 -19.89 10.10
N LYS A 115 2.41 -20.23 10.42
CA LYS A 115 2.78 -20.78 11.72
C LYS A 115 2.49 -19.80 12.86
N GLU A 116 2.84 -18.53 12.71
CA GLU A 116 2.55 -17.48 13.70
C GLU A 116 1.04 -17.33 13.90
N GLY A 117 0.26 -17.28 12.81
CA GLY A 117 -1.20 -17.20 12.86
C GLY A 117 -1.85 -18.40 13.56
N VAL A 118 -1.51 -19.63 13.18
CA VAL A 118 -2.03 -20.85 13.81
C VAL A 118 -1.64 -20.92 15.28
N THR A 119 -0.39 -20.60 15.61
CA THR A 119 0.08 -20.58 17.01
C THR A 119 -0.70 -19.57 17.85
N PHE A 120 -1.00 -18.40 17.29
CA PHE A 120 -1.80 -17.38 17.97
C PHE A 120 -3.24 -17.85 18.21
N LEU A 121 -3.88 -18.47 17.21
CA LEU A 121 -5.24 -19.02 17.34
C LEU A 121 -5.31 -20.14 18.40
N LEU A 122 -4.34 -21.04 18.44
CA LEU A 122 -4.27 -22.10 19.46
C LEU A 122 -4.15 -21.51 20.88
N LYS A 123 -3.31 -20.49 21.07
CA LYS A 123 -3.20 -19.79 22.35
C LYS A 123 -4.52 -19.15 22.79
N LEU A 124 -5.25 -18.51 21.86
CA LEU A 124 -6.56 -17.94 22.15
C LEU A 124 -7.57 -19.02 22.55
N TRP A 125 -7.56 -20.15 21.84
CA TRP A 125 -8.42 -21.28 22.12
C TRP A 125 -8.18 -21.88 23.51
N ASP A 126 -6.92 -22.12 23.88
CA ASP A 126 -6.56 -22.65 25.20
C ASP A 126 -6.92 -21.70 26.34
N ASN A 127 -6.78 -20.39 26.11
CA ASN A 127 -7.24 -19.36 27.05
C ASN A 127 -8.77 -19.41 27.23
N ALA A 128 -9.52 -19.56 26.13
CA ALA A 128 -10.98 -19.63 26.17
C ALA A 128 -11.47 -20.91 26.89
N LYS A 129 -10.84 -22.06 26.66
CA LYS A 129 -11.14 -23.32 27.35
C LYS A 129 -10.96 -23.19 28.86
N ARG A 130 -9.81 -22.65 29.30
CA ARG A 130 -9.52 -22.40 30.72
C ARG A 130 -10.56 -21.51 31.38
N LYS A 131 -11.00 -20.45 30.71
CA LYS A 131 -12.05 -19.54 31.22
C LYS A 131 -13.43 -20.20 31.33
N ARG A 132 -13.71 -21.23 30.52
CA ARG A 132 -14.98 -21.96 30.51
C ARG A 132 -15.02 -23.17 31.46
N GLY A 133 -13.94 -23.44 32.19
CA GLY A 133 -13.85 -24.62 33.07
C GLY A 133 -13.86 -25.96 32.32
N MET A 134 -13.66 -25.94 31.00
CA MET A 134 -13.51 -27.15 30.19
C MET A 134 -12.03 -27.53 30.19
N THR A 135 -11.63 -28.36 31.14
CA THR A 135 -10.33 -29.06 31.17
C THR A 135 -10.33 -30.24 30.22
#